data_AF-A0A944XR98-F1
#
_entry.id   AF-A0A944XR98-F1
#
_cell.length_a   1.000
_cell.length_b   1.000
_cell.length_c   1.000
_cell.angle_alpha   90.00
_cell.angle_beta   90.00
_cell.angle_gamma   90.00
#
_symmetry.space_group_name_H-M   'P 1'
#
loop_
_entity.id
_entity.type
_entity.pdbx_description
1 polymer ?
#
loop_
_entity_poly.entity_id
_entity_poly.type
_entity_poly.pdbx_seq_one_letter_code
_entity_poly.pdbx_strand_id
1 'polypeptide(L)'
;MEWINQKPWDGLSVDINPNISPREMVFKVKLDSEKSWNPTGGVRPGRPKSYANQEMFQFFKSFTENGGLSLETIGTLDNGRIVWGLAALKEEFILIKTDEIKSYLMLYSRNINRDIIEIQFTTFRQAGGNTLQIPCKGRTFFKNICRRPFTKQFPFISLKFHKFDEGLIRKTKETITYGREAIIDFSNNAELLINKKVNDEISKRYMFDVFQPEISNKLTSIGNKEVNELADKKTKISLEAITKAPGQNLVDGEITAWDLINAVTYAVDHCIGSDQDSRLRLGWFGPNSKFKQRALDLAQNLK
;
A
#
# COMPACT_ATOMS: atom_id res chain seq x y z
N MET A 1 11.58 15.80 17.24
CA MET A 1 12.05 15.48 15.89
C MET A 1 10.99 16.02 14.95
N GLU A 2 11.33 17.04 14.16
CA GLU A 2 10.43 17.54 13.12
C GLU A 2 10.11 16.38 12.17
N TRP A 3 8.83 16.18 11.90
CA TRP A 3 8.41 15.15 10.98
C TRP A 3 8.83 15.55 9.57
N ILE A 4 9.83 14.86 9.05
CA ILE A 4 10.24 14.96 7.65
C ILE A 4 9.20 14.16 6.90
N ASN A 5 8.45 14.80 6.00
CA ASN A 5 7.36 14.25 5.19
C ASN A 5 7.83 13.08 4.29
N GLN A 6 8.25 11.98 4.93
CA GLN A 6 8.85 10.81 4.31
C GLN A 6 7.76 9.80 4.02
N LYS A 7 7.75 9.29 2.79
CA LYS A 7 6.84 8.21 2.41
C LYS A 7 7.27 6.94 3.16
N PRO A 8 6.34 6.06 3.55
CA PRO A 8 6.66 4.80 4.23
C PRO A 8 7.65 3.92 3.46
N TRP A 9 7.72 4.09 2.13
CA TRP A 9 8.58 3.37 1.21
C TRP A 9 9.83 4.12 0.75
N ASP A 10 10.18 5.24 1.39
CA ASP A 10 11.41 5.97 1.08
C ASP A 10 12.64 5.07 1.30
N GLY A 11 13.51 4.98 0.29
CA GLY A 11 14.67 4.07 0.32
C GLY A 11 14.36 2.60 -0.03
N LEU A 12 13.09 2.20 -0.10
CA LEU A 12 12.64 0.84 -0.50
C LEU A 12 12.06 0.80 -1.92
N SER A 13 12.12 1.93 -2.61
CA SER A 13 11.49 2.14 -3.91
C SER A 13 12.30 3.07 -4.78
N VAL A 14 11.93 3.13 -6.05
CA VAL A 14 12.51 4.00 -7.06
C VAL A 14 11.39 4.60 -7.90
N ASP A 15 11.37 5.92 -7.99
CA ASP A 15 10.51 6.62 -8.92
C ASP A 15 11.00 6.43 -10.36
N ILE A 16 10.06 6.24 -11.26
CA ILE A 16 10.30 5.88 -12.65
C ILE A 16 9.61 6.82 -13.61
N ASN A 17 10.23 6.98 -14.78
CA ASN A 17 9.62 7.67 -15.90
C ASN A 17 8.62 6.71 -16.59
N PRO A 18 7.44 7.17 -17.03
CA PRO A 18 6.47 6.35 -17.77
C PRO A 18 7.08 5.60 -18.98
N ASN A 19 8.10 6.16 -19.63
CA ASN A 19 8.74 5.57 -20.80
C ASN A 19 9.75 4.46 -20.48
N ILE A 20 10.05 4.19 -19.21
CA ILE A 20 11.03 3.18 -18.81
C ILE A 20 10.64 1.79 -19.32
N SER A 21 11.62 1.01 -19.79
CA SER A 21 11.38 -0.37 -20.23
C SER A 21 11.28 -1.32 -19.04
N PRO A 22 10.51 -2.43 -19.14
CA PRO A 22 10.46 -3.44 -18.08
C PRO A 22 11.84 -3.99 -17.69
N ARG A 23 12.77 -4.05 -18.65
CA ARG A 23 14.16 -4.46 -18.41
C ARG A 23 14.92 -3.48 -17.52
N GLU A 24 14.76 -2.18 -17.76
CA GLU A 24 15.35 -1.13 -16.93
C GLU A 24 14.70 -1.07 -15.54
N MET A 25 13.39 -1.37 -15.44
CA MET A 25 12.70 -1.48 -14.15
C MET A 25 13.37 -2.54 -13.26
N VAL A 26 13.58 -3.76 -13.79
CA VAL A 26 14.27 -4.85 -13.08
C VAL A 26 15.65 -4.42 -12.58
N PHE A 27 16.40 -3.69 -13.41
CA PHE A 27 17.72 -3.18 -13.05
C PHE A 27 17.65 -2.14 -11.92
N LYS A 28 16.73 -1.17 -12.01
CA LYS A 28 16.56 -0.12 -10.99
C LYS A 28 16.24 -0.69 -9.61
N VAL A 29 15.40 -1.72 -9.53
CA VAL A 29 15.07 -2.39 -8.26
C VAL A 29 16.06 -3.48 -7.86
N LYS A 30 17.20 -3.60 -8.56
CA LYS A 30 18.28 -4.56 -8.28
C LYS A 30 17.83 -6.02 -8.27
N LEU A 31 16.77 -6.37 -9.00
CA LEU A 31 16.35 -7.75 -9.18
C LEU A 31 17.20 -8.44 -10.26
N ASP A 32 17.46 -9.74 -10.09
CA ASP A 32 18.12 -10.61 -11.07
C ASP A 32 19.49 -10.16 -11.57
N SER A 33 20.32 -9.57 -10.70
CA SER A 33 21.66 -9.18 -11.08
C SER A 33 22.62 -10.38 -11.07
N GLU A 34 23.14 -10.77 -12.23
CA GLU A 34 24.40 -11.53 -12.32
C GLU A 34 25.55 -10.57 -12.64
N LYS A 35 26.58 -10.57 -11.80
CA LYS A 35 27.87 -9.98 -12.16
C LYS A 35 28.52 -10.94 -13.15
N SER A 36 28.51 -10.60 -14.44
CA SER A 36 29.34 -11.33 -15.41
C SER A 36 30.81 -11.03 -15.11
N TRP A 37 31.59 -12.04 -14.72
CA TRP A 37 33.04 -11.94 -14.67
C TRP A 37 33.58 -11.71 -16.08
N ASN A 38 34.47 -10.74 -16.23
CA ASN A 38 35.05 -10.37 -17.51
C ASN A 38 36.51 -10.85 -17.53
N PRO A 39 36.93 -11.69 -18.50
CA PRO A 39 38.31 -12.20 -18.57
C PRO A 39 39.37 -11.10 -18.77
N THR A 40 38.95 -9.89 -19.15
CA THR A 40 39.79 -8.72 -19.44
C THR A 40 39.82 -7.67 -18.33
N GLY A 41 39.35 -8.01 -17.11
CA GLY A 41 39.57 -7.19 -15.90
C GLY A 41 38.60 -6.03 -15.64
N GLY A 42 37.61 -5.78 -16.51
CA GLY A 42 36.61 -4.72 -16.30
C GLY A 42 35.24 -5.25 -15.83
N VAL A 43 34.63 -4.66 -14.80
CA VAL A 43 33.26 -4.99 -14.37
C VAL A 43 32.26 -4.42 -15.38
N ARG A 44 31.54 -5.29 -16.11
CA ARG A 44 30.37 -4.84 -16.90
C ARG A 44 29.15 -4.69 -15.98
N PRO A 45 28.22 -3.76 -16.28
CA PRO A 45 26.90 -3.77 -15.66
C PRO A 45 26.25 -5.14 -15.84
N GLY A 46 25.75 -5.73 -14.76
CA GLY A 46 25.13 -7.06 -14.78
C GLY A 46 23.93 -7.14 -15.72
N ARG A 47 23.70 -8.31 -16.34
CA ARG A 47 22.52 -8.54 -17.19
C ARG A 47 21.37 -9.11 -16.33
N PRO A 48 20.11 -8.68 -16.54
CA PRO A 48 18.97 -9.28 -15.85
C PRO A 48 18.84 -10.77 -16.17
N LYS A 49 18.84 -11.62 -15.14
CA LYS A 49 18.79 -13.08 -15.25
C LYS A 49 17.39 -13.65 -15.47
N SER A 50 16.33 -13.05 -14.89
CA SER A 50 14.97 -13.61 -14.94
C SER A 50 14.10 -12.91 -15.99
N TYR A 51 13.58 -13.70 -16.92
CA TYR A 51 12.53 -13.24 -17.83
C TYR A 51 11.19 -13.02 -17.10
N ALA A 52 10.92 -13.75 -16.03
CA ALA A 52 9.65 -13.66 -15.29
C ALA A 52 9.46 -12.29 -14.59
N ASN A 53 10.53 -11.69 -14.06
CA ASN A 53 10.43 -10.35 -13.46
C ASN A 53 10.23 -9.27 -14.55
N GLN A 54 10.84 -9.42 -15.72
CA GLN A 54 10.60 -8.53 -16.86
C GLN A 54 9.15 -8.62 -17.33
N GLU A 55 8.59 -9.82 -17.42
CA GLU A 55 7.18 -10.04 -17.78
C GLU A 55 6.22 -9.49 -16.74
N MET A 56 6.54 -9.62 -15.46
CA MET A 56 5.74 -9.02 -14.39
C MET A 56 5.70 -7.49 -14.50
N PHE A 57 6.85 -6.83 -14.68
CA PHE A 57 6.88 -5.38 -14.90
C PHE A 57 6.22 -4.97 -16.21
N GLN A 58 6.33 -5.79 -17.26
CA GLN A 58 5.60 -5.58 -18.50
C GLN A 58 4.09 -5.67 -18.26
N PHE A 59 3.61 -6.59 -17.41
CA PHE A 59 2.21 -6.64 -17.01
C PHE A 59 1.83 -5.39 -16.23
N PHE A 60 2.60 -4.95 -15.23
CA PHE A 60 2.29 -3.73 -14.47
C PHE A 60 2.15 -2.52 -15.38
N LYS A 61 3.10 -2.34 -16.30
CA LYS A 61 3.09 -1.27 -17.30
C LYS A 61 1.88 -1.37 -18.22
N SER A 62 1.65 -2.53 -18.83
CA SER A 62 0.53 -2.73 -19.75
C SER A 62 -0.83 -2.58 -19.05
N PHE A 63 -0.95 -3.06 -17.81
CA PHE A 63 -2.18 -2.95 -17.02
C PHE A 63 -2.50 -1.48 -16.71
N THR A 64 -1.51 -0.72 -16.27
CA THR A 64 -1.70 0.70 -15.95
C THR A 64 -2.00 1.52 -17.21
N GLU A 65 -1.26 1.32 -18.30
CA GLU A 65 -1.45 2.03 -19.57
C GLU A 65 -2.83 1.76 -20.21
N ASN A 66 -3.28 0.51 -20.26
CA ASN A 66 -4.61 0.17 -20.78
C ASN A 66 -5.75 0.73 -19.91
N GLY A 67 -5.44 1.01 -18.64
CA GLY A 67 -6.29 1.70 -17.70
C GLY A 67 -6.25 3.23 -17.77
N GLY A 68 -5.40 3.81 -18.61
CA GLY A 68 -5.19 5.26 -18.68
C GLY A 68 -4.37 5.84 -17.51
N LEU A 69 -3.64 4.98 -16.79
CA LEU A 69 -2.76 5.36 -15.69
C LEU A 69 -1.30 5.24 -16.11
N SER A 70 -0.41 5.87 -15.35
CA SER A 70 1.04 5.72 -15.52
C SER A 70 1.65 5.15 -14.26
N LEU A 71 2.53 4.16 -14.43
CA LEU A 71 3.30 3.61 -13.32
C LEU A 71 4.37 4.63 -12.90
N GLU A 72 4.38 5.02 -11.63
CA GLU A 72 5.22 6.11 -11.11
C GLU A 72 6.33 5.62 -10.20
N THR A 73 6.04 4.64 -9.35
CA THR A 73 7.00 4.14 -8.36
C THR A 73 7.00 2.62 -8.41
N ILE A 74 8.19 2.03 -8.33
CA ILE A 74 8.35 0.57 -8.20
C ILE A 74 9.28 0.27 -7.03
N GLY A 75 9.10 -0.88 -6.40
CA GLY A 75 9.93 -1.26 -5.27
C GLY A 75 9.92 -2.75 -4.99
N THR A 76 10.75 -3.11 -4.02
CA THR A 76 10.90 -4.49 -3.57
C THR A 76 10.91 -4.53 -2.04
N LEU A 77 10.30 -5.57 -1.48
CA LEU A 77 10.35 -5.86 -0.04
C LEU A 77 10.82 -7.28 0.21
N ASP A 78 11.23 -7.57 1.44
CA ASP A 78 11.71 -8.88 1.88
C ASP A 78 12.79 -9.43 0.94
N ASN A 79 13.85 -8.63 0.73
CA ASN A 79 14.99 -8.96 -0.13
C ASN A 79 14.58 -9.38 -1.55
N GLY A 80 13.61 -8.68 -2.14
CA GLY A 80 13.14 -8.93 -3.50
C GLY A 80 12.08 -10.04 -3.61
N ARG A 81 11.63 -10.65 -2.51
CA ARG A 81 10.57 -11.66 -2.54
C ARG A 81 9.20 -11.07 -2.87
N ILE A 82 8.99 -9.80 -2.53
CA ILE A 82 7.78 -9.05 -2.89
C ILE A 82 8.21 -7.93 -3.83
N VAL A 83 7.56 -7.86 -4.99
CA VAL A 83 7.75 -6.78 -5.96
C VAL A 83 6.44 -6.06 -6.09
N TRP A 84 6.49 -4.73 -6.09
CA TRP A 84 5.31 -3.89 -6.14
C TRP A 84 5.53 -2.67 -7.03
N GLY A 85 4.43 -2.09 -7.49
CA GLY A 85 4.41 -0.86 -8.25
C GLY A 85 3.16 -0.04 -7.94
N LEU A 86 3.31 1.28 -7.94
CA LEU A 86 2.25 2.26 -7.73
C LEU A 86 2.00 3.06 -8.99
N ALA A 87 0.73 3.22 -9.32
CA ALA A 87 0.25 4.14 -10.34
C ALA A 87 -0.75 5.10 -9.70
N ALA A 88 -0.53 6.41 -9.83
CA ALA A 88 -1.47 7.40 -9.33
C ALA A 88 -2.77 7.33 -10.12
N LEU A 89 -3.91 7.35 -9.42
CA LEU A 89 -5.23 7.31 -10.04
C LEU A 89 -5.67 8.70 -10.57
N LYS A 90 -4.97 9.76 -10.12
CA LYS A 90 -5.22 11.21 -10.36
C LYS A 90 -6.44 11.79 -9.65
N GLU A 91 -7.20 10.99 -8.91
CA GLU A 91 -8.16 11.49 -7.93
C GLU A 91 -7.41 11.86 -6.64
N GLU A 92 -7.09 13.14 -6.54
CA GLU A 92 -6.62 13.78 -5.32
C GLU A 92 -7.80 14.54 -4.71
N PHE A 93 -7.98 14.40 -3.40
CA PHE A 93 -8.99 15.18 -2.68
C PHE A 93 -8.36 15.80 -1.45
N ILE A 94 -8.84 17.02 -1.15
CA ILE A 94 -8.32 17.86 -0.07
C ILE A 94 -9.41 17.95 1.00
N LEU A 95 -9.18 17.32 2.14
CA LEU A 95 -10.08 17.41 3.28
C LEU A 95 -9.79 18.71 4.05
N ILE A 96 -10.86 19.43 4.45
CA ILE A 96 -10.78 20.69 5.21
C ILE A 96 -9.79 21.71 4.58
N LYS A 97 -9.66 21.69 3.25
CA LYS A 97 -8.76 22.57 2.46
C LYS A 97 -7.25 22.45 2.72
N THR A 98 -6.80 21.65 3.69
CA THR A 98 -5.37 21.54 4.03
C THR A 98 -4.83 20.11 4.04
N ASP A 99 -5.68 19.10 4.21
CA ASP A 99 -5.24 17.71 4.31
C ASP A 99 -5.35 17.01 2.95
N GLU A 100 -4.23 16.95 2.25
CA GLU A 100 -4.13 16.37 0.92
C GLU A 100 -3.95 14.85 0.95
N ILE A 101 -4.85 14.15 0.25
CA ILE A 101 -4.82 12.69 0.13
C ILE A 101 -4.66 12.31 -1.34
N LYS A 102 -3.63 11.51 -1.62
CA LYS A 102 -3.34 10.94 -2.94
C LYS A 102 -3.83 9.51 -3.02
N SER A 103 -4.35 9.12 -4.17
CA SER A 103 -4.89 7.78 -4.40
C SER A 103 -4.04 7.02 -5.41
N TYR A 104 -3.71 5.77 -5.10
CA TYR A 104 -2.87 4.91 -5.92
C TYR A 104 -3.53 3.56 -6.17
N LEU A 105 -3.31 3.06 -7.38
CA LEU A 105 -3.41 1.66 -7.73
C LEU A 105 -2.06 1.00 -7.41
N MET A 106 -2.06 0.06 -6.47
CA MET A 106 -0.92 -0.78 -6.17
C MET A 106 -1.06 -2.14 -6.85
N LEU A 107 -0.06 -2.51 -7.65
CA LEU A 107 0.11 -3.87 -8.15
C LEU A 107 1.26 -4.52 -7.41
N TYR A 108 1.12 -5.78 -6.99
CA TYR A 108 2.21 -6.51 -6.40
C TYR A 108 2.17 -8.00 -6.70
N SER A 109 3.33 -8.63 -6.55
CA SER A 109 3.49 -10.07 -6.67
C SER A 109 4.38 -10.57 -5.52
N ARG A 110 3.93 -11.64 -4.86
CA ARG A 110 4.71 -12.39 -3.87
C ARG A 110 5.27 -13.61 -4.57
N ASN A 111 6.49 -14.05 -4.22
CA ASN A 111 7.10 -15.35 -4.57
C ASN A 111 8.03 -15.38 -5.79
N ILE A 112 8.93 -16.38 -5.83
CA ILE A 112 9.92 -16.61 -6.90
C ILE A 112 9.25 -16.89 -8.26
N ASN A 113 8.04 -17.49 -8.27
CA ASN A 113 7.28 -17.83 -9.47
C ASN A 113 6.16 -16.81 -9.73
N ARG A 114 6.50 -15.66 -10.31
CA ARG A 114 5.70 -14.42 -10.53
C ARG A 114 4.39 -14.56 -11.33
N ASP A 115 3.73 -15.70 -11.29
CA ASP A 115 2.52 -16.00 -12.05
C ASP A 115 1.26 -15.33 -11.49
N ILE A 116 1.35 -14.73 -10.31
CA ILE A 116 0.22 -14.13 -9.59
C ILE A 116 0.48 -12.63 -9.38
N ILE A 117 -0.49 -11.81 -9.78
CA ILE A 117 -0.52 -10.39 -9.51
C ILE A 117 -1.77 -10.06 -8.71
N GLU A 118 -1.55 -9.41 -7.58
CA GLU A 118 -2.58 -8.86 -6.71
C GLU A 118 -2.65 -7.35 -6.88
N ILE A 119 -3.85 -6.82 -6.81
CA ILE A 119 -4.15 -5.41 -6.99
C ILE A 119 -4.87 -4.89 -5.74
N GLN A 120 -4.43 -3.72 -5.28
CA GLN A 120 -5.02 -3.01 -4.17
C GLN A 120 -5.16 -1.53 -4.51
N PHE A 121 -6.23 -0.92 -4.00
CA PHE A 121 -6.38 0.53 -4.00
C PHE A 121 -5.91 1.05 -2.65
N THR A 122 -5.04 2.05 -2.65
CA THR A 122 -4.47 2.60 -1.43
C THR A 122 -4.47 4.11 -1.50
N THR A 123 -4.70 4.74 -0.36
CA THR A 123 -4.57 6.18 -0.19
C THR A 123 -3.29 6.49 0.56
N PHE A 124 -2.72 7.65 0.31
CA PHE A 124 -1.55 8.20 0.97
C PHE A 124 -1.89 9.62 1.42
N ARG A 125 -1.84 9.84 2.73
CA ARG A 125 -2.09 11.15 3.33
C ARG A 125 -0.78 11.93 3.45
N GLN A 126 -0.70 13.10 2.83
CA GLN A 126 0.53 13.90 2.82
C GLN A 126 0.88 14.52 4.18
N ALA A 127 -0.10 14.76 5.05
CA ALA A 127 0.15 15.40 6.33
C ALA A 127 0.84 14.47 7.35
N GLY A 128 0.61 13.15 7.26
CA GLY A 128 1.15 12.14 8.18
C GLY A 128 1.99 11.05 7.51
N GLY A 129 2.05 11.05 6.18
CA GLY A 129 2.77 10.06 5.37
C GLY A 129 2.30 8.64 5.62
N ASN A 130 1.02 8.45 5.94
CA ASN A 130 0.43 7.15 6.27
C ASN A 130 -0.41 6.63 5.09
N THR A 131 -0.50 5.31 4.98
CA THR A 131 -1.27 4.63 3.94
C THR A 131 -2.50 3.93 4.49
N LEU A 132 -3.57 3.91 3.70
CA LEU A 132 -4.77 3.15 4.02
C LEU A 132 -5.29 2.42 2.78
N GLN A 133 -5.44 1.10 2.90
CA GLN A 133 -6.00 0.27 1.86
C GLN A 133 -7.52 0.48 1.80
N ILE A 134 -8.03 0.77 0.60
CA ILE A 134 -9.45 0.97 0.34
C ILE A 134 -10.06 -0.30 -0.24
N PRO A 135 -11.14 -0.84 0.37
CA PRO A 135 -11.82 -2.01 -0.16
C PRO A 135 -12.50 -1.66 -1.49
N CYS A 136 -12.40 -2.57 -2.47
CA CYS A 136 -12.97 -2.39 -3.80
C CYS A 136 -13.66 -3.68 -4.26
N LYS A 137 -14.79 -3.53 -4.96
CA LYS A 137 -15.57 -4.65 -5.52
C LYS A 137 -14.96 -5.25 -6.80
N GLY A 138 -14.03 -4.52 -7.42
CA GLY A 138 -13.37 -4.93 -8.65
C GLY A 138 -12.50 -6.17 -8.47
N ARG A 139 -12.06 -6.73 -9.59
CA ARG A 139 -11.17 -7.89 -9.57
C ARG A 139 -9.78 -7.48 -9.07
N THR A 140 -9.38 -8.05 -7.95
CA THR A 140 -8.09 -7.77 -7.27
C THR A 140 -7.00 -8.78 -7.59
N PHE A 141 -7.25 -9.75 -8.47
CA PHE A 141 -6.40 -10.93 -8.60
C PHE A 141 -6.30 -11.47 -10.04
N PHE A 142 -5.07 -11.60 -10.53
CA PHE A 142 -4.72 -12.10 -11.87
C PHE A 142 -3.69 -13.23 -11.79
N LYS A 143 -3.90 -14.30 -12.56
CA LYS A 143 -3.09 -15.53 -12.57
C LYS A 143 -2.52 -15.79 -13.96
N ASN A 144 -1.44 -16.56 -14.02
CA ASN A 144 -0.80 -17.07 -15.23
C ASN A 144 -0.27 -15.97 -16.16
N ILE A 145 0.18 -14.84 -15.60
CA ILE A 145 0.62 -13.68 -16.38
C ILE A 145 1.88 -13.94 -17.21
N CYS A 146 2.74 -14.86 -16.77
CA CYS A 146 3.98 -15.26 -17.46
C CYS A 146 3.81 -16.50 -18.35
N ARG A 147 2.59 -17.06 -18.49
CA ARG A 147 2.41 -18.26 -19.32
C ARG A 147 2.50 -17.90 -20.79
N ARG A 148 3.47 -18.51 -21.46
CA ARG A 148 3.68 -18.36 -22.89
C ARG A 148 3.06 -19.52 -23.65
N PRO A 149 2.44 -19.26 -24.83
CA PRO A 149 1.93 -20.33 -25.66
C PRO A 149 3.08 -21.19 -26.18
N PHE A 150 2.84 -22.50 -26.25
CA PHE A 150 3.74 -23.44 -26.90
C PHE A 150 3.83 -23.13 -28.39
N THR A 151 5.05 -23.11 -28.92
CA THR A 151 5.30 -22.93 -30.36
C THR A 151 5.87 -24.22 -30.94
N LYS A 152 5.57 -24.54 -32.20
CA LYS A 152 6.10 -25.75 -32.87
C LYS A 152 7.60 -25.64 -33.24
N GLN A 153 8.21 -24.47 -33.09
CA GLN A 153 9.63 -24.21 -33.36
C GLN A 153 10.39 -24.02 -32.05
N PHE A 154 11.59 -24.63 -31.95
CA PHE A 154 12.53 -24.44 -30.85
C PHE A 154 12.79 -22.94 -30.64
N PRO A 155 12.73 -22.39 -29.40
CA PRO A 155 12.75 -23.06 -28.09
C PRO A 155 11.39 -23.58 -27.58
N PHE A 156 10.42 -23.84 -28.47
CA PHE A 156 9.07 -24.35 -28.20
C PHE A 156 8.20 -23.47 -27.30
N ILE A 157 8.67 -22.25 -27.07
CA ILE A 157 8.04 -21.22 -26.27
C ILE A 157 8.14 -19.92 -27.07
N SER A 158 7.04 -19.18 -27.18
CA SER A 158 7.07 -17.85 -27.81
C SER A 158 8.08 -16.94 -27.11
N LEU A 159 8.94 -16.26 -27.87
CA LEU A 159 9.79 -15.19 -27.32
C LEU A 159 9.09 -13.82 -27.29
N LYS A 160 7.93 -13.71 -27.95
CA LYS A 160 7.12 -12.49 -27.92
C LYS A 160 6.50 -12.35 -26.53
N PHE A 161 6.58 -11.14 -26.00
CA PHE A 161 5.88 -10.71 -24.82
C PHE A 161 4.37 -11.01 -24.90
N HIS A 162 3.75 -11.35 -23.76
CA HIS A 162 2.31 -11.58 -23.69
C HIS A 162 1.59 -10.30 -24.14
N LYS A 163 0.75 -10.41 -25.17
CA LYS A 163 -0.13 -9.31 -25.60
C LYS A 163 -1.36 -9.30 -24.72
N PHE A 164 -1.75 -8.14 -24.20
CA PHE A 164 -3.02 -8.02 -23.50
C PHE A 164 -4.14 -8.32 -24.49
N ASP A 165 -4.89 -9.39 -24.25
CA ASP A 165 -6.06 -9.71 -25.05
C ASP A 165 -7.19 -8.71 -24.72
N GLU A 166 -8.16 -8.60 -25.61
CA GLU A 166 -9.28 -7.67 -25.45
C GLU A 166 -10.06 -7.95 -24.15
N GLY A 167 -10.15 -9.23 -23.76
CA GLY A 167 -10.77 -9.65 -22.51
C GLY A 167 -10.05 -9.14 -21.26
N LEU A 168 -8.72 -9.14 -21.23
CA LEU A 168 -7.92 -8.59 -20.14
C LEU A 168 -7.98 -7.06 -20.14
N ILE A 169 -7.92 -6.40 -21.30
CA ILE A 169 -8.08 -4.95 -21.42
C ILE A 169 -9.41 -4.50 -20.83
N ARG A 170 -10.51 -5.19 -21.16
CA ARG A 170 -11.83 -4.90 -20.58
C ARG A 170 -11.83 -5.04 -19.06
N LYS A 171 -11.30 -6.15 -18.54
CA LYS A 171 -11.18 -6.40 -17.09
C LYS A 171 -10.34 -5.35 -16.38
N THR A 172 -9.24 -4.92 -17.01
CA THR A 172 -8.37 -3.85 -16.49
C THR A 172 -9.15 -2.54 -16.34
N LYS A 173 -9.87 -2.13 -17.39
CA LYS A 173 -10.69 -0.92 -17.36
C LYS A 173 -11.77 -1.01 -16.28
N GLU A 174 -12.51 -2.12 -16.21
CA GLU A 174 -13.53 -2.36 -15.19
C GLU A 174 -12.94 -2.27 -13.76
N THR A 175 -11.82 -2.96 -13.49
CA THR A 175 -11.17 -2.92 -12.16
C THR A 175 -10.77 -1.50 -11.76
N ILE A 176 -10.23 -0.70 -12.69
CA ILE A 176 -9.82 0.68 -12.41
C ILE A 176 -11.04 1.57 -12.18
N THR A 177 -12.13 1.40 -12.95
CA THR A 177 -13.38 2.14 -12.73
C THR A 177 -13.95 1.85 -11.33
N TYR A 178 -14.07 0.58 -10.93
CA TYR A 178 -14.50 0.24 -9.57
C TYR A 178 -13.57 0.79 -8.49
N GLY A 179 -12.27 0.84 -8.78
CA GLY A 179 -11.28 1.47 -7.93
C GLY A 179 -11.55 2.95 -7.68
N ARG A 180 -11.78 3.70 -8.76
CA ARG A 180 -12.11 5.13 -8.69
C ARG A 180 -13.40 5.39 -7.92
N GLU A 181 -14.43 4.60 -8.17
CA GLU A 181 -15.69 4.66 -7.42
C GLU A 181 -15.45 4.44 -5.91
N ALA A 182 -14.67 3.41 -5.55
CA ALA A 182 -14.33 3.15 -4.15
C ALA A 182 -13.54 4.29 -3.48
N ILE A 183 -12.66 4.96 -4.22
CA ILE A 183 -11.92 6.14 -3.73
C ILE A 183 -12.87 7.33 -3.52
N ILE A 184 -13.82 7.57 -4.43
CA ILE A 184 -14.81 8.63 -4.30
C ILE A 184 -15.71 8.37 -3.09
N ASP A 185 -16.20 7.14 -2.92
CA ASP A 185 -16.99 6.73 -1.76
C ASP A 185 -16.19 6.91 -0.45
N PHE A 186 -14.91 6.57 -0.46
CA PHE A 186 -14.02 6.79 0.67
C PHE A 186 -13.86 8.28 1.00
N SER A 187 -13.69 9.15 -0.01
CA SER A 187 -13.61 10.61 0.19
C SER A 187 -14.84 11.15 0.91
N ASN A 188 -16.04 10.78 0.43
CA ASN A 188 -17.30 11.19 1.06
C ASN A 188 -17.39 10.72 2.52
N ASN A 189 -16.99 9.47 2.79
CA ASN A 189 -16.97 8.94 4.14
C ASN A 189 -15.94 9.65 5.04
N ALA A 190 -14.77 10.01 4.51
CA ALA A 190 -13.74 10.73 5.25
C ALA A 190 -14.23 12.12 5.71
N GLU A 191 -14.96 12.84 4.86
CA GLU A 191 -15.61 14.11 5.23
C GLU A 191 -16.62 13.95 6.37
N LEU A 192 -17.39 12.86 6.39
CA LEU A 192 -18.32 12.57 7.49
C LEU A 192 -17.58 12.27 8.79
N LEU A 193 -16.45 11.56 8.72
CA LEU A 193 -15.65 11.19 9.89
C LEU A 193 -14.97 12.39 10.55
N ILE A 194 -14.63 13.41 9.77
CA ILE A 194 -14.10 14.68 10.27
C ILE A 194 -15.13 15.40 11.15
N ASN A 195 -16.40 15.42 10.73
CA ASN A 195 -17.45 16.09 11.48
C ASN A 195 -17.88 15.33 12.74
N LYS A 196 -17.32 14.13 12.98
CA LYS A 196 -17.68 13.24 14.06
C LYS A 196 -16.68 13.37 15.21
N LYS A 197 -17.05 14.21 16.17
CA LYS A 197 -16.28 14.48 17.39
C LYS A 197 -16.32 13.26 18.32
N VAL A 198 -15.19 12.95 18.95
CA VAL A 198 -15.05 11.85 19.91
C VAL A 198 -14.44 12.37 21.20
N ASN A 199 -14.88 11.80 22.32
CA ASN A 199 -14.28 12.08 23.62
C ASN A 199 -13.06 11.18 23.88
N ASP A 200 -12.32 11.47 24.94
CA ASP A 200 -11.11 10.73 25.30
C ASP A 200 -11.40 9.26 25.67
N GLU A 201 -12.53 8.96 26.31
CA GLU A 201 -12.92 7.59 26.68
C GLU A 201 -13.23 6.74 25.45
N ILE A 202 -13.99 7.27 24.49
CA ILE A 202 -14.28 6.64 23.19
C ILE A 202 -12.97 6.44 22.43
N SER A 203 -12.07 7.42 22.45
CA SER A 203 -10.76 7.33 21.79
C SER A 203 -9.92 6.18 22.35
N LYS A 204 -9.90 6.02 23.69
CA LYS A 204 -9.23 4.89 24.36
C LYS A 204 -9.87 3.57 24.01
N ARG A 205 -11.20 3.51 24.09
CA ARG A 205 -11.98 2.32 23.75
C ARG A 205 -11.71 1.87 22.32
N TYR A 206 -11.74 2.80 21.38
CA TYR A 206 -11.46 2.56 19.98
C TYR A 206 -10.08 1.93 19.76
N MET A 207 -9.02 2.43 20.42
CA MET A 207 -7.68 1.84 20.29
C MET A 207 -7.64 0.40 20.81
N PHE A 208 -8.33 0.10 21.90
CA PHE A 208 -8.46 -1.28 22.38
C PHE A 208 -9.27 -2.16 21.41
N ASP A 209 -10.37 -1.67 20.84
CA ASP A 209 -11.15 -2.41 19.85
C ASP A 209 -10.32 -2.72 18.59
N VAL A 210 -9.44 -1.80 18.18
CA VAL A 210 -8.54 -1.98 17.04
C VAL A 210 -7.47 -3.03 17.32
N PHE A 211 -6.71 -2.89 18.40
CA PHE A 211 -5.52 -3.72 18.63
C PHE A 211 -5.76 -4.96 19.49
N GLN A 212 -6.71 -4.88 20.43
CA GLN A 212 -6.96 -5.88 21.47
C GLN A 212 -8.48 -6.16 21.66
N PRO A 213 -9.22 -6.54 20.59
CA PRO A 213 -10.67 -6.67 20.64
C PRO A 213 -11.16 -7.67 21.70
N GLU A 214 -10.40 -8.75 21.92
CA GLU A 214 -10.72 -9.79 22.92
C GLU A 214 -10.71 -9.28 24.36
N ILE A 215 -9.87 -8.27 24.65
CA ILE A 215 -9.80 -7.63 25.97
C ILE A 215 -10.91 -6.57 26.06
N SER A 216 -11.05 -5.78 25.00
CA SER A 216 -12.05 -4.71 24.93
C SER A 216 -13.47 -5.24 25.19
N ASN A 217 -13.83 -6.36 24.56
CA ASN A 217 -15.16 -6.99 24.72
C ASN A 217 -15.51 -7.39 26.16
N LYS A 218 -14.50 -7.57 27.03
CA LYS A 218 -14.69 -7.94 28.45
C LYS A 218 -14.80 -6.73 29.39
N LEU A 219 -14.43 -5.55 28.91
CA LEU A 219 -14.40 -4.31 29.68
C LEU A 219 -15.66 -3.48 29.37
N THR A 220 -16.25 -2.89 30.39
CA THR A 220 -17.42 -1.98 30.25
C THR A 220 -16.99 -0.54 29.94
N SER A 221 -15.86 -0.10 30.50
CA SER A 221 -15.25 1.22 30.26
C SER A 221 -13.73 1.08 30.19
N ILE A 222 -13.06 2.01 29.52
CA ILE A 222 -11.61 2.01 29.36
C ILE A 222 -11.07 3.38 29.75
N GLY A 223 -10.56 3.47 30.98
CA GLY A 223 -9.92 4.66 31.53
C GLY A 223 -8.40 4.54 31.55
N ASN A 224 -7.76 5.46 32.29
CA ASN A 224 -6.30 5.50 32.41
C ASN A 224 -5.72 4.27 33.13
N LYS A 225 -6.49 3.67 34.05
CA LYS A 225 -6.05 2.50 34.81
C LYS A 225 -5.90 1.29 33.90
N GLU A 226 -6.93 1.01 33.10
CA GLU A 226 -6.96 -0.09 32.14
C GLU A 226 -5.90 0.09 31.06
N VAL A 227 -5.70 1.33 30.59
CA VAL A 227 -4.61 1.65 29.66
C VAL A 227 -3.24 1.30 30.25
N ASN A 228 -2.98 1.66 31.51
CA ASN A 228 -1.69 1.40 32.12
C ASN A 228 -1.42 -0.10 32.34
N GLU A 229 -2.43 -0.82 32.82
CA GLU A 229 -2.33 -2.23 33.22
C GLU A 229 -2.45 -3.21 32.03
N LEU A 230 -3.32 -2.92 31.05
CA LEU A 230 -3.73 -3.88 30.01
C LEU A 230 -3.30 -3.48 28.59
N ALA A 231 -2.93 -2.22 28.33
CA ALA A 231 -2.57 -1.83 26.97
C ALA A 231 -1.22 -2.42 26.55
N ASP A 232 -1.21 -3.18 25.45
CA ASP A 232 0.02 -3.65 24.83
C ASP A 232 0.83 -2.49 24.23
N LYS A 233 2.05 -2.79 23.79
CA LYS A 233 2.95 -1.78 23.20
C LYS A 233 2.30 -1.06 22.00
N LYS A 234 1.56 -1.77 21.16
CA LYS A 234 0.94 -1.22 19.95
C LYS A 234 -0.19 -0.25 20.28
N THR A 235 -1.03 -0.63 21.26
CA THR A 235 -2.12 0.19 21.77
C THR A 235 -1.58 1.47 22.41
N LYS A 236 -0.54 1.36 23.25
CA LYS A 236 0.10 2.54 23.88
C LYS A 236 0.68 3.52 22.84
N ILE A 237 1.42 3.00 21.86
CA ILE A 237 1.95 3.81 20.74
C ILE A 237 0.82 4.52 19.99
N SER A 238 -0.29 3.82 19.72
CA SER A 238 -1.40 4.37 18.95
C SER A 238 -2.21 5.41 19.73
N LEU A 239 -2.34 5.25 21.05
CA LEU A 239 -2.90 6.28 21.93
C LEU A 239 -2.06 7.55 21.92
N GLU A 240 -0.74 7.42 22.01
CA GLU A 240 0.16 8.57 21.90
C GLU A 240 0.08 9.24 20.51
N ALA A 241 -0.14 8.46 19.46
CA ALA A 241 -0.27 8.95 18.09
C ALA A 241 -1.53 9.81 17.86
N ILE A 242 -2.53 9.77 18.74
CA ILE A 242 -3.71 10.65 18.62
C ILE A 242 -3.31 12.12 18.72
N THR A 243 -2.36 12.44 19.61
CA THR A 243 -1.93 13.83 19.84
C THR A 243 -0.59 14.15 19.19
N LYS A 244 0.29 13.16 19.04
CA LYS A 244 1.67 13.37 18.54
C LYS A 244 1.84 13.10 17.05
N ALA A 245 0.90 12.39 16.40
CA ALA A 245 1.10 12.08 14.99
C ALA A 245 1.03 13.36 14.13
N PRO A 246 1.79 13.40 13.03
CA PRO A 246 1.81 14.56 12.15
C PRO A 246 0.45 14.70 11.44
N GLY A 247 -0.02 15.94 11.30
CA GLY A 247 -1.32 16.24 10.71
C GLY A 247 -2.53 15.92 11.60
N GLN A 248 -2.35 15.65 12.89
CA GLN A 248 -3.48 15.52 13.84
C GLN A 248 -4.08 16.86 14.20
N ASN A 249 -5.27 16.84 14.83
CA ASN A 249 -6.01 18.01 15.29
C ASN A 249 -6.38 18.95 14.13
N LEU A 250 -6.94 18.37 13.07
CA LEU A 250 -7.43 19.16 11.94
C LEU A 250 -8.58 20.10 12.31
N VAL A 251 -9.32 19.76 13.37
CA VAL A 251 -10.33 20.61 13.98
C VAL A 251 -9.79 21.07 15.33
N ASP A 252 -9.70 22.37 15.54
CA ASP A 252 -9.09 22.95 16.74
C ASP A 252 -9.76 22.47 18.03
N GLY A 253 -8.97 21.87 18.91
CA GLY A 253 -9.37 21.52 20.29
C GLY A 253 -10.23 20.26 20.43
N GLU A 254 -10.48 19.51 19.35
CA GLU A 254 -11.34 18.32 19.39
C GLU A 254 -10.72 17.15 18.62
N ILE A 255 -10.85 15.95 19.19
CA ILE A 255 -10.47 14.71 18.53
C ILE A 255 -11.65 14.28 17.66
N THR A 256 -11.39 13.95 16.40
CA THR A 256 -12.39 13.46 15.45
C THR A 256 -12.19 11.97 15.17
N ALA A 257 -13.22 11.29 14.64
CA ALA A 257 -13.07 9.90 14.20
C ALA A 257 -12.01 9.75 13.09
N TRP A 258 -11.78 10.80 12.30
CA TRP A 258 -10.70 10.86 11.31
C TRP A 258 -9.31 10.85 11.96
N ASP A 259 -9.12 11.61 13.04
CA ASP A 259 -7.85 11.63 13.80
C ASP A 259 -7.52 10.24 14.39
N LEU A 260 -8.54 9.48 14.80
CA LEU A 260 -8.36 8.11 15.30
C LEU A 260 -7.83 7.14 14.23
N ILE A 261 -8.39 7.18 13.02
CA ILE A 261 -7.89 6.35 11.89
C ILE A 261 -6.45 6.74 11.55
N ASN A 262 -6.17 8.04 11.52
CA ASN A 262 -4.84 8.54 11.21
C ASN A 262 -3.81 8.15 12.28
N ALA A 263 -4.20 8.14 13.56
CA ALA A 263 -3.34 7.67 14.64
C ALA A 263 -2.97 6.20 14.46
N VAL A 264 -3.96 5.33 14.14
CA VAL A 264 -3.72 3.90 13.88
C VAL A 264 -2.81 3.69 12.68
N THR A 265 -3.13 4.33 11.55
CA THR A 265 -2.38 4.14 10.31
C THR A 265 -0.96 4.69 10.40
N TYR A 266 -0.76 5.84 11.07
CA TYR A 266 0.57 6.36 11.40
C TYR A 266 1.34 5.41 12.31
N ALA A 267 0.73 4.91 13.39
CA ALA A 267 1.38 3.96 14.28
C ALA A 267 1.82 2.69 13.54
N VAL A 268 0.97 2.16 12.66
CA VAL A 268 1.31 0.96 11.86
C VAL A 268 2.44 1.21 10.88
N ASP A 269 2.43 2.32 10.14
CA ASP A 269 3.44 2.58 9.10
C ASP A 269 4.77 3.09 9.66
N HIS A 270 4.73 3.86 10.75
CA HIS A 270 5.90 4.58 11.24
C HIS A 270 6.48 4.04 12.56
N CYS A 271 5.67 3.39 13.39
CA CYS A 271 6.08 3.06 14.76
C CYS A 271 6.09 1.56 15.08
N ILE A 272 5.23 0.75 14.45
CA ILE A 272 5.03 -0.67 14.81
C ILE A 272 5.82 -1.58 13.86
N GLY A 273 7.06 -1.89 14.25
CA GLY A 273 7.90 -2.90 13.60
C GLY A 273 9.37 -2.71 13.96
N SER A 274 10.22 -3.64 13.53
CA SER A 274 11.67 -3.60 13.78
C SER A 274 12.40 -2.66 12.85
N ASP A 275 12.02 -2.68 11.58
CA ASP A 275 12.70 -1.99 10.47
C ASP A 275 11.65 -1.54 9.46
N GLN A 276 12.05 -0.66 8.53
CA GLN A 276 11.13 -0.03 7.59
C GLN A 276 10.50 -1.04 6.60
N ASP A 277 11.28 -2.00 6.10
CA ASP A 277 10.79 -3.04 5.18
C ASP A 277 9.73 -3.89 5.88
N SER A 278 10.03 -4.38 7.09
CA SER A 278 9.09 -5.15 7.89
C SER A 278 7.83 -4.37 8.24
N ARG A 279 7.95 -3.08 8.60
CA ARG A 279 6.79 -2.21 8.88
C ARG A 279 5.87 -2.13 7.66
N LEU A 280 6.43 -1.76 6.51
CA LEU A 280 5.67 -1.60 5.27
C LEU A 280 5.04 -2.90 4.81
N ARG A 281 5.82 -4.00 4.82
CA ARG A 281 5.34 -5.34 4.47
C ARG A 281 4.23 -5.80 5.40
N LEU A 282 4.35 -5.63 6.71
CA LEU A 282 3.30 -6.04 7.64
C LEU A 282 2.07 -5.14 7.52
N GLY A 283 2.27 -3.84 7.27
CA GLY A 283 1.22 -2.83 7.13
C GLY A 283 0.41 -2.91 5.83
N TRP A 284 1.01 -3.35 4.73
CA TRP A 284 0.31 -3.58 3.46
C TRP A 284 -0.16 -5.02 3.28
N PHE A 285 0.67 -5.99 3.67
CA PHE A 285 0.57 -7.37 3.20
C PHE A 285 0.46 -8.41 4.31
N GLY A 286 0.60 -8.00 5.57
CA GLY A 286 0.67 -8.88 6.72
C GLY A 286 -0.44 -8.63 7.74
N PRO A 287 -0.26 -9.11 8.97
CA PRO A 287 -1.25 -8.97 10.03
C PRO A 287 -1.61 -7.52 10.38
N ASN A 288 -0.68 -6.57 10.23
CA ASN A 288 -0.93 -5.18 10.61
C ASN A 288 -1.88 -4.45 9.64
N SER A 289 -2.01 -4.91 8.39
CA SER A 289 -3.01 -4.36 7.47
C SER A 289 -4.44 -4.54 7.98
N LYS A 290 -4.69 -5.63 8.74
CA LYS A 290 -5.98 -5.90 9.38
C LYS A 290 -6.33 -4.87 10.44
N PHE A 291 -5.35 -4.30 11.13
CA PHE A 291 -5.61 -3.22 12.10
C PHE A 291 -6.13 -1.97 11.38
N LYS A 292 -5.56 -1.64 10.22
CA LYS A 292 -6.02 -0.49 9.42
C LYS A 292 -7.43 -0.69 8.88
N GLN A 293 -7.73 -1.90 8.38
CA GLN A 293 -9.07 -2.25 7.91
C GLN A 293 -10.09 -2.16 9.06
N ARG A 294 -9.78 -2.79 10.21
CA ARG A 294 -10.63 -2.73 11.40
C ARG A 294 -10.83 -1.29 11.90
N ALA A 295 -9.78 -0.48 11.88
CA ALA A 295 -9.86 0.92 12.26
C ALA A 295 -10.85 1.70 11.38
N LEU A 296 -10.79 1.51 10.05
CA LEU A 296 -11.74 2.11 9.12
C LEU A 296 -13.18 1.64 9.43
N ASP A 297 -13.40 0.33 9.55
CA ASP A 297 -14.72 -0.24 9.82
C ASP A 297 -15.31 0.26 11.15
N LEU A 298 -14.51 0.30 12.21
CA LEU A 298 -14.95 0.78 13.52
C LEU A 298 -15.28 2.26 13.48
N ALA A 299 -14.46 3.09 12.81
CA ALA A 299 -14.66 4.53 12.76
C ALA A 299 -15.97 4.90 12.03
N GLN A 300 -16.28 4.19 10.94
CA GLN A 300 -17.55 4.33 10.23
C GLN A 300 -18.75 3.99 11.14
N ASN A 301 -18.59 2.99 12.01
CA ASN A 301 -19.65 2.51 12.90
C ASN A 301 -19.65 3.13 14.31
N LEU A 302 -18.75 4.06 14.62
CA LEU A 302 -18.75 4.78 15.91
C LEU A 302 -20.14 5.43 16.11
N LYS A 303 -20.66 5.43 17.33
CA LYS A 303 -21.92 6.10 17.66
C LYS A 303 -21.66 7.33 18.49
#